data_AF-A0A0F8Z5D0-F1
#
_entry.id   AF-A0A0F8Z5D0-F1
#
_cell.length_a   1.000
_cell.length_b   1.000
_cell.length_c   1.000
_cell.angle_alpha   90.00
_cell.angle_beta   90.00
_cell.angle_gamma   90.00
#
_symmetry.space_group_name_H-M   'P 1'
#
loop_
_entity.id
_entity.type
_entity.pdbx_description
1 polymer ?
#
loop_
_entity_poly.entity_id
_entity_poly.type
_entity_poly.pdbx_seq_one_letter_code
_entity_poly.pdbx_strand_id
1 'polypeptide(L)'
;MLSKSSEFQTLDDLLNATYKKILENGKLINSKRGQNLELLNFSATLLNPRSRTSISLDRKLVRSKFAEFAWYLSKDKSLDYIEPYISVYNKEEQENK
;
A
#
# COMPACT_ATOMS: atom_id res chain seq x y z
N MET A 1 2.95 -4.74 26.14
CA MET A 1 3.98 -3.70 25.88
C MET A 1 3.83 -3.30 24.42
N LEU A 2 3.24 -2.14 24.14
CA LEU A 2 3.13 -1.66 22.75
C LEU A 2 4.56 -1.44 22.25
N SER A 3 4.97 -2.16 21.20
CA SER A 3 6.27 -1.93 20.56
C SER A 3 6.37 -0.46 20.19
N LYS A 4 7.48 0.20 20.53
CA LYS A 4 7.73 1.60 20.16
C LYS A 4 7.52 1.74 18.64
N SER A 5 6.59 2.62 18.25
CA SER A 5 6.31 2.92 16.83
C SER A 5 7.58 3.47 16.19
N SER A 6 7.90 2.99 14.98
CA SER A 6 9.03 3.53 14.22
C SER A 6 8.61 4.85 13.57
N GLU A 7 9.39 5.91 13.76
CA GLU A 7 9.08 7.24 13.23
C GLU A 7 9.84 7.49 11.92
N PHE A 8 9.14 8.04 10.93
CA PHE A 8 9.68 8.33 9.60
C PHE A 8 9.26 9.71 9.13
N GLN A 9 10.15 10.43 8.45
CA GLN A 9 9.85 11.77 7.97
C GLN A 9 8.91 11.74 6.77
N THR A 10 9.17 10.86 5.80
CA THR A 10 8.44 10.75 4.54
C THR A 10 7.92 9.34 4.29
N LEU A 11 7.02 9.18 3.30
CA LEU A 11 6.59 7.85 2.86
C LEU A 11 7.75 7.05 2.26
N ASP A 12 8.67 7.68 1.52
CA ASP A 12 9.83 7.00 0.94
C ASP A 12 10.72 6.39 2.03
N ASP A 13 10.95 7.12 3.13
CA ASP A 13 11.73 6.63 4.28
C ASP A 13 11.08 5.38 4.89
N LEU A 14 9.76 5.45 5.10
CA LEU A 14 8.96 4.35 5.63
C LEU A 14 9.03 3.12 4.70
N LEU A 15 8.79 3.29 3.40
CA LEU A 15 8.78 2.20 2.43
C LEU A 15 10.16 1.54 2.32
N ASN A 16 11.23 2.33 2.21
CA ASN A 16 12.59 1.80 2.10
C ASN A 16 13.00 1.01 3.35
N ALA A 17 12.73 1.55 4.55
CA ALA A 17 13.05 0.87 5.80
C ALA A 17 12.22 -0.40 6.00
N THR A 18 10.92 -0.37 5.68
CA THR A 18 10.02 -1.52 5.87
C THR A 18 10.31 -2.64 4.89
N TYR A 19 10.55 -2.35 3.62
CA TYR A 19 10.92 -3.38 2.65
C TYR A 19 12.21 -4.11 3.04
N LYS A 20 13.26 -3.37 3.43
CA LYS A 20 14.50 -3.99 3.93
C LYS A 20 14.22 -4.89 5.13
N LYS A 21 13.45 -4.39 6.11
CA LYS A 21 13.12 -5.16 7.31
C LYS A 21 12.32 -6.44 7.01
N ILE A 22 11.37 -6.39 6.07
CA ILE A 22 10.59 -7.56 5.64
C ILE A 22 11.48 -8.58 4.93
N LEU A 23 12.38 -8.13 4.05
CA LEU A 23 13.27 -9.04 3.33
C LEU A 23 14.29 -9.71 4.26
N GLU A 24 14.79 -8.98 5.27
CA GLU A 24 15.79 -9.49 6.21
C GLU A 24 15.18 -10.34 7.34
N ASN A 25 14.01 -9.96 7.85
CA ASN A 25 13.44 -10.53 9.09
C ASN A 25 12.00 -11.03 8.94
N GLY A 26 11.43 -11.01 7.74
CA GLY A 26 10.07 -11.46 7.48
C GLY A 26 9.92 -12.97 7.69
N LYS A 27 8.76 -13.38 8.21
CA LYS A 27 8.41 -14.79 8.31
C LYS A 27 7.77 -15.24 7.01
N LEU A 28 8.16 -16.41 6.51
CA LEU A 28 7.52 -17.03 5.35
C LEU A 28 6.14 -17.57 5.75
N ILE A 29 5.11 -17.12 5.05
CA ILE A 29 3.72 -17.53 5.25
C ILE A 29 3.17 -18.12 3.95
N ASN A 30 2.50 -19.26 4.05
CA ASN A 30 1.81 -19.91 2.95
C ASN A 30 0.34 -19.48 2.95
N SER A 31 -0.06 -18.65 1.98
CA SER A 31 -1.44 -18.16 1.83
C SER A 31 -2.15 -18.82 0.64
N LYS A 32 -3.48 -18.64 0.53
CA LYS A 32 -4.26 -19.14 -0.62
C LYS A 32 -3.76 -18.60 -1.97
N ARG A 33 -3.15 -17.41 -1.99
CA ARG A 33 -2.61 -16.76 -3.19
C ARG A 33 -1.09 -16.96 -3.35
N GLY A 34 -0.51 -17.93 -2.64
CA GLY A 34 0.93 -18.24 -2.70
C GLY A 34 1.71 -17.83 -1.46
N GLN A 35 3.03 -17.93 -1.55
CA GLN A 35 3.93 -17.63 -0.43
C GLN A 35 4.26 -16.14 -0.36
N ASN A 36 4.36 -15.59 0.86
CA ASN A 36 4.80 -14.22 1.10
C ASN A 36 5.66 -14.10 2.36
N LEU A 37 6.38 -12.99 2.49
CA LEU A 37 7.13 -12.63 3.70
C LEU A 37 6.35 -11.57 4.49
N GLU A 38 6.16 -11.79 5.78
CA GLU A 38 5.33 -10.93 6.62
C GLU A 38 6.02 -10.54 7.94
N LEU A 39 5.76 -9.31 8.40
CA LEU A 39 6.06 -8.84 9.75
C LEU A 39 4.76 -8.55 10.48
N LEU A 40 4.49 -9.30 11.57
CA LEU A 40 3.31 -9.09 12.40
C LEU A 40 3.51 -7.95 13.41
N ASN A 41 2.42 -7.28 13.76
CA ASN A 41 2.38 -6.21 14.77
C ASN A 41 3.33 -5.04 14.50
N PHE A 42 3.56 -4.71 13.24
CA PHE A 42 4.36 -3.54 12.87
C PHE A 42 3.54 -2.25 12.95
N SER A 43 4.09 -1.22 13.59
CA SER A 43 3.53 0.13 13.64
C SER A 43 4.58 1.18 13.27
N ALA A 44 4.12 2.20 12.55
CA ALA A 44 4.95 3.32 12.15
C ALA A 44 4.18 4.64 12.20
N THR A 45 4.92 5.72 12.41
CA THR A 45 4.41 7.09 12.46
C THR A 45 5.07 7.91 11.37
N LEU A 46 4.28 8.55 10.52
CA LEU A 46 4.78 9.57 9.60
C LEU A 46 4.76 10.94 10.28
N LEU A 47 5.93 11.56 10.42
CA LEU A 47 6.09 12.88 11.03
C LEU A 47 5.62 14.00 10.09
N ASN A 48 5.71 13.80 8.77
CA ASN A 48 5.14 14.69 7.76
C ASN A 48 4.17 13.91 6.83
N PRO A 49 2.91 13.70 7.26
CA PRO A 49 1.94 12.92 6.49
C PRO A 49 1.54 13.56 5.15
N ARG A 50 1.89 14.83 4.91
CA ARG A 50 1.71 15.47 3.60
C ARG A 50 2.75 14.98 2.57
N SER A 51 3.91 14.49 3.02
CA SER A 51 4.92 13.84 2.19
C SER A 51 4.58 12.35 1.95
N ARG A 52 3.33 12.12 1.56
CA ARG A 52 2.73 10.79 1.30
C ARG A 52 2.76 10.36 -0.17
N THR A 53 3.42 11.13 -1.01
CA THR A 53 3.71 10.76 -2.40
C THR A 53 5.16 10.36 -2.46
N SER A 54 5.41 9.11 -2.84
CA SER A 54 6.78 8.64 -3.03
C SER A 54 7.34 9.18 -4.34
N ILE A 55 8.57 9.68 -4.28
CA ILE A 55 9.32 10.22 -5.43
C ILE A 55 9.94 9.07 -6.24
N SER A 56 10.19 7.93 -5.59
CA SER A 56 10.76 6.74 -6.20
C SER A 56 9.76 5.91 -7.02
N LEU A 57 8.45 6.18 -6.90
CA LEU A 57 7.39 5.52 -7.67
C LEU A 57 7.24 6.11 -9.09
N ASP A 58 6.79 5.26 -10.02
CA ASP A 58 6.39 5.68 -11.37
C ASP A 58 5.25 6.73 -11.29
N ARG A 59 5.34 7.79 -12.11
CA ARG A 59 4.29 8.82 -12.26
C ARG A 59 2.91 8.25 -12.57
N LYS A 60 2.82 7.09 -13.24
CA LYS A 60 1.55 6.38 -13.45
C LYS A 60 0.92 5.96 -12.13
N LEU A 61 1.72 5.41 -11.21
CA LEU A 61 1.26 5.00 -9.88
C LEU A 61 0.79 6.21 -9.06
N VAL A 62 1.49 7.34 -9.16
CA VAL A 62 1.06 8.59 -8.50
C VAL A 62 -0.33 9.02 -9.00
N ARG A 63 -0.57 9.02 -10.32
CA ARG A 63 -1.88 9.36 -10.89
C ARG A 63 -2.97 8.40 -10.43
N SER A 64 -2.71 7.10 -10.46
CA SER A 64 -3.66 6.09 -10.00
C SER A 64 -4.05 6.27 -8.53
N LYS A 65 -3.11 6.69 -7.66
CA LYS A 65 -3.41 6.96 -6.24
C LYS A 65 -4.34 8.16 -6.03
N PHE A 66 -4.20 9.21 -6.83
CA PHE A 66 -5.13 10.34 -6.78
C PHE A 66 -6.51 9.98 -7.33
N ALA A 67 -6.57 9.20 -8.41
CA ALA A 67 -7.84 8.70 -8.93
C ALA A 67 -8.56 7.81 -7.90
N GLU A 68 -7.84 6.89 -7.27
CA GLU A 68 -8.34 6.02 -6.19
C GLU A 68 -8.87 6.85 -5.00
N PHE A 69 -8.13 7.88 -4.58
CA PHE A 69 -8.59 8.78 -3.52
C PHE A 69 -9.85 9.56 -3.90
N ALA A 70 -9.92 10.11 -5.12
CA ALA A 70 -11.12 10.79 -5.61
C ALA A 70 -12.32 9.85 -5.70
N TRP A 71 -12.10 8.60 -6.11
CA TRP A 71 -13.13 7.57 -6.13
C TRP A 71 -13.68 7.29 -4.72
N TYR A 72 -12.80 7.09 -3.72
CA TYR A 72 -13.25 6.95 -2.32
C TYR A 72 -14.06 8.14 -1.82
N LEU A 73 -13.67 9.37 -2.17
CA LEU A 73 -14.41 10.57 -1.78
C LEU A 73 -15.75 10.72 -2.51
N SER A 74 -15.86 10.22 -3.74
CA SER A 74 -17.08 10.27 -4.55
C SER A 74 -18.20 9.39 -3.97
N LYS A 75 -17.83 8.37 -3.18
CA LYS A 75 -18.72 7.28 -2.70
C LYS A 75 -19.37 6.48 -3.84
N ASP A 76 -18.88 6.62 -5.07
CA ASP A 76 -19.27 5.78 -6.18
C ASP A 76 -18.74 4.35 -5.97
N LYS A 77 -19.54 3.37 -6.37
CA LYS A 77 -19.19 1.95 -6.34
C LYS A 77 -18.88 1.41 -7.73
N SER A 78 -19.09 2.19 -8.78
CA SER A 78 -18.79 1.79 -10.16
C SER A 78 -17.29 1.61 -10.35
N LEU A 79 -16.91 0.46 -10.92
CA LEU A 79 -15.53 0.18 -11.32
C LEU A 79 -15.13 0.98 -12.56
N ASP A 80 -16.08 1.44 -13.38
CA ASP A 80 -15.83 2.19 -14.61
C ASP A 80 -14.98 3.45 -14.35
N TYR A 81 -15.11 4.05 -13.16
CA TYR A 81 -14.34 5.23 -12.76
C TYR A 81 -12.86 4.91 -12.55
N ILE A 82 -12.55 3.78 -11.89
CA ILE A 82 -11.19 3.45 -11.43
C ILE A 82 -10.44 2.53 -12.39
N GLU A 83 -11.17 1.73 -13.20
CA GLU A 83 -10.62 0.75 -14.13
C GLU A 83 -9.55 1.34 -15.08
N PRO A 84 -9.72 2.54 -15.69
CA PRO A 84 -8.71 3.13 -16.56
C PRO A 84 -7.37 3.43 -15.85
N TYR A 85 -7.40 3.54 -14.52
CA TYR A 85 -6.24 3.86 -13.69
C TYR A 85 -5.63 2.63 -13.02
N ILE A 86 -6.45 1.63 -12.66
CA ILE A 86 -6.05 0.43 -11.92
C ILE A 86 -6.82 -0.78 -12.48
N SER A 87 -6.26 -1.41 -13.51
CA SER A 87 -6.87 -2.57 -14.19
C SER A 87 -6.95 -3.85 -13.34
N VAL A 88 -6.25 -3.89 -12.20
CA VAL A 88 -6.22 -5.07 -11.32
C VAL A 88 -7.56 -5.32 -10.61
N TYR A 89 -8.38 -4.29 -10.39
CA TYR A 89 -9.65 -4.43 -9.68
C TYR A 89 -10.63 -5.38 -10.39
N ASN A 90 -10.58 -5.47 -11.72
CA ASN A 90 -11.40 -6.41 -12.49
C ASN A 90 -11.13 -7.87 -12.10
N LYS A 91 -9.89 -8.19 -11.73
CA LYS A 91 -9.53 -9.55 -11.28
C LYS A 91 -10.03 -9.81 -9.86
N GLU A 92 -9.96 -8.81 -8.98
CA GLU A 92 -10.44 -8.95 -7.60
C GLU A 92 -11.96 -9.10 -7.51
N GLU A 93 -12.73 -8.47 -8.39
CA GLU A 93 -14.20 -8.64 -8.42
C GLU A 93 -14.60 -10.06 -8.85
N GLN A 94 -13.88 -10.66 -9.80
CA GLN A 94 -14.15 -12.02 -10.29
C GLN A 94 -13.86 -13.10 -9.24
N GLU A 95 -12.87 -12.88 -8.37
CA GLU A 95 -12.55 -13.81 -7.28
C GLU A 95 -13.54 -13.76 -6.11
N ASN A 96 -14.33 -12.69 -5.99
CA ASN A 96 -15.34 -12.53 -4.93
C ASN A 96 -16.74 -13.05 -5.32
N LYS A 97 -16.92 -13.58 -6.55
CA LYS A 97 -18.15 -14.23 -7.03
C LYS A 97 -18.08 -15.74 -6.79
#